data_AF-A0A8D0DGU9-F1
#
_entry.id   AF-A0A8D0DGU9-F1
#
_cell.length_a   1.000
_cell.length_b   1.000
_cell.length_c   1.000
_cell.angle_alpha   90.00
_cell.angle_beta   90.00
_cell.angle_gamma   90.00
#
_symmetry.space_group_name_H-M   'P 1'
#
loop_
_entity.id
_entity.type
_entity.pdbx_description
1 polymer ?
#
loop_
_entity_poly.entity_id
_entity_poly.type
_entity_poly.pdbx_seq_one_letter_code
_entity_poly.pdbx_strand_id
1 'polypeptide(L)'
;MDLWFHSIRICWWRVLFLMSVFQDYLSSMLDCPPTCSCSQTEIYCNKSDNGRFFPLLALQDTGSNGTSVDIAELFKNITSIHIENWTGLQTLRDVDMELYTGLQRLTIMNCNLRVIQARAFAQNPHIRYMRLEGVVFDCGCDIRWIQLWQQRGEAGLHTQQLYCKNGASKIRLHNMYIHNCDLPEISVSHSSVLVMEGDNVTVSCNGSGSPLPEVDWTVSGLHSINTHLSNVYWPNIHSINLTLFNISRDDNNFQLTCIAENVVGMTNSSIQLNVQFPPVILRLAEPEQRHDTCIEFTVRGYPHPKLRWFYMQKEILQNDYIRTDMDFYQDYLEGCLTFQNPTHINNGNYTLEASNPLGTVTKTVYGHFLMAPDMDEKVPSTPSDGDSGRPDEDTFGVSIAVGLAGFACVLLLVLFVLINKYGRRSKFGMKGPVAVISGEEDSASPLHHVNHGIITPCTLDAGPDAVVIGMTRIPVVENPQYFRHGHNCNKPTTRKSLDP
;
A
#
# COMPACT_ATOMS: atom_id res chain seq x y z
N MET A 1 74.24 -8.64 17.60
CA MET A 1 73.01 -8.35 18.36
C MET A 1 71.84 -8.74 17.49
N ASP A 2 71.75 -10.04 17.25
CA ASP A 2 70.58 -10.73 16.73
C ASP A 2 69.62 -10.95 17.89
N LEU A 3 68.33 -10.71 17.66
CA LEU A 3 67.15 -11.25 18.39
C LEU A 3 65.93 -10.31 18.41
N TRP A 4 65.78 -9.33 17.52
CA TRP A 4 64.56 -8.49 17.48
C TRP A 4 63.89 -8.34 16.09
N PHE A 5 64.33 -9.09 15.08
CA PHE A 5 63.84 -8.94 13.69
C PHE A 5 62.89 -10.03 13.17
N HIS A 6 62.47 -11.00 14.01
CA HIS A 6 61.62 -12.11 13.55
C HIS A 6 60.14 -12.07 13.98
N SER A 7 59.74 -11.16 14.87
CA SER A 7 58.35 -11.13 15.37
C SER A 7 57.42 -10.16 14.62
N ILE A 8 57.95 -9.22 13.84
CA ILE A 8 57.13 -8.16 13.20
C ILE A 8 56.66 -8.51 11.78
N ARG A 9 57.31 -9.46 11.09
CA ARG A 9 56.92 -9.84 9.71
C ARG A 9 55.73 -10.81 9.61
N ILE A 10 55.41 -11.55 10.68
CA ILE A 10 54.33 -12.55 10.67
C ILE A 10 52.95 -11.91 10.95
N CYS A 11 52.92 -10.73 11.58
CA CYS A 11 51.68 -10.03 11.90
C CYS A 11 51.06 -9.31 10.68
N TRP A 12 51.88 -8.83 9.73
CA TRP A 12 51.39 -8.08 8.57
C TRP A 12 50.75 -8.95 7.47
N TRP A 13 51.20 -10.20 7.30
CA TRP A 13 50.59 -11.12 6.33
C TRP A 13 49.23 -11.64 6.78
N ARG A 14 49.02 -11.84 8.10
CA ARG A 14 47.71 -12.24 8.62
C ARG A 14 46.68 -11.11 8.55
N VAL A 15 47.10 -9.85 8.69
CA VAL A 15 46.20 -8.69 8.55
C VAL A 15 45.85 -8.44 7.08
N LEU A 16 46.79 -8.61 6.14
CA LEU A 16 46.49 -8.47 4.70
C LEU A 16 45.59 -9.61 4.17
N PHE A 17 45.73 -10.83 4.69
CA PHE A 17 44.85 -11.94 4.31
C PHE A 17 43.46 -11.85 4.95
N LEU A 18 43.35 -11.28 6.16
CA LEU A 18 42.06 -10.97 6.78
C LEU A 18 41.37 -9.79 6.08
N MET A 19 42.12 -8.79 5.58
CA MET A 19 41.53 -7.71 4.80
C MET A 19 41.11 -8.15 3.40
N SER A 20 41.79 -9.10 2.74
CA SER A 20 41.30 -9.66 1.47
C SER A 20 40.05 -10.52 1.66
N VAL A 21 39.96 -11.26 2.77
CA VAL A 21 38.76 -12.07 3.08
C VAL A 21 37.61 -11.20 3.61
N PHE A 22 37.88 -10.07 4.29
CA PHE A 22 36.84 -9.12 4.73
C PHE A 22 36.43 -8.10 3.65
N GLN A 23 37.25 -7.82 2.63
CA GLN A 23 36.83 -7.01 1.49
C GLN A 23 35.82 -7.77 0.60
N ASP A 24 35.95 -9.10 0.53
CA ASP A 24 35.02 -9.97 -0.20
C ASP A 24 33.77 -10.33 0.62
N TYR A 25 33.76 -10.12 1.94
CA TYR A 25 32.61 -10.44 2.81
C TYR A 25 31.65 -9.25 3.04
N LEU A 26 32.00 -8.04 2.61
CA LEU A 26 31.16 -6.85 2.78
C LEU A 26 30.44 -6.40 1.50
N SER A 27 30.33 -7.28 0.49
CA SER A 27 29.66 -6.99 -0.79
C SER A 27 28.53 -7.97 -1.16
N SER A 28 28.25 -9.01 -0.38
CA SER A 28 27.31 -10.05 -0.82
C SER A 28 25.87 -9.83 -0.32
N MET A 29 25.09 -9.04 -1.05
CA MET A 29 23.63 -9.23 -1.09
C MET A 29 23.00 -8.96 -2.46
N LEU A 30 23.75 -8.45 -3.44
CA LEU A 30 23.26 -8.28 -4.80
C LEU A 30 24.17 -9.07 -5.75
N ASP A 31 23.61 -10.01 -6.50
CA ASP A 31 24.29 -10.50 -7.71
C ASP A 31 24.18 -9.39 -8.75
N CYS A 32 25.17 -8.49 -8.70
CA CYS A 32 25.33 -7.43 -9.68
C CYS A 32 25.59 -8.06 -11.06
N PRO A 33 25.02 -7.50 -12.14
CA PRO A 33 25.34 -7.97 -13.49
C PRO A 33 26.87 -7.99 -13.71
N PRO A 34 27.42 -8.99 -14.40
CA PRO A 34 28.87 -9.21 -14.49
C PRO A 34 29.64 -8.05 -15.16
N THR A 35 28.92 -7.25 -15.96
CA THR A 35 29.42 -6.05 -16.66
C THR A 35 29.29 -4.76 -15.84
N CYS A 36 28.76 -4.86 -14.62
CA CYS A 36 28.46 -3.73 -13.75
C CYS A 36 29.14 -3.84 -12.38
N SER A 37 29.25 -2.71 -11.70
CA SER A 37 29.55 -2.58 -10.27
C SER A 37 28.35 -1.97 -9.58
N CYS A 38 27.86 -2.61 -8.52
CA CYS A 38 26.65 -2.19 -7.82
C CYS A 38 27.00 -1.78 -6.39
N SER A 39 26.34 -0.74 -5.91
CA SER A 39 26.33 -0.32 -4.51
C SER A 39 24.89 -0.33 -3.99
N GLN A 40 24.68 0.09 -2.73
CA GLN A 40 23.33 0.20 -2.15
C GLN A 40 22.46 1.26 -2.84
N THR A 41 23.05 2.20 -3.57
CA THR A 41 22.32 3.33 -4.18
C THR A 41 22.63 3.56 -5.67
N GLU A 42 23.61 2.85 -6.23
CA GLU A 42 24.09 3.08 -7.59
C GLU A 42 24.40 1.77 -8.32
N ILE A 43 23.96 1.69 -9.58
CA ILE A 43 24.35 0.66 -10.54
C ILE A 43 25.22 1.32 -11.60
N TYR A 44 26.47 0.88 -11.74
CA TYR A 44 27.44 1.48 -12.64
C TYR A 44 28.03 0.44 -13.60
N CYS A 45 27.65 0.51 -14.88
CA CYS A 45 28.03 -0.42 -15.94
C CYS A 45 28.94 0.27 -16.96
N ASN A 46 30.26 0.11 -16.83
CA ASN A 46 31.26 0.73 -17.72
C ASN A 46 31.94 -0.27 -18.67
N LYS A 47 31.75 -1.57 -18.46
CA LYS A 47 32.30 -2.60 -19.34
C LYS A 47 31.40 -2.72 -20.56
N SER A 48 32.01 -2.75 -21.75
CA SER A 48 31.29 -2.92 -23.02
C SER A 48 30.52 -4.22 -23.01
N ASP A 49 29.25 -4.17 -23.40
CA ASP A 49 28.37 -5.32 -23.46
C ASP A 49 27.57 -5.33 -24.77
N ASN A 50 27.28 -6.52 -25.27
CA ASN A 50 26.42 -6.74 -26.42
C ASN A 50 25.04 -7.28 -25.99
N GLY A 51 24.78 -7.34 -24.68
CA GLY A 51 23.49 -7.66 -24.09
C GLY A 51 22.38 -6.74 -24.60
N ARG A 52 21.20 -7.33 -24.85
CA ARG A 52 19.98 -6.60 -25.26
C ARG A 52 19.10 -6.19 -24.09
N PHE A 53 19.33 -6.80 -22.94
CA PHE A 53 18.50 -6.63 -21.75
C PHE A 53 19.09 -5.54 -20.87
N PHE A 54 18.22 -4.77 -20.21
CA PHE A 54 18.62 -3.81 -19.20
C PHE A 54 19.24 -4.53 -17.98
N PRO A 55 20.24 -3.96 -17.29
CA PRO A 55 20.81 -4.58 -16.10
C PRO A 55 19.74 -4.77 -15.02
N LEU A 56 19.44 -6.03 -14.71
CA LEU A 56 18.59 -6.41 -13.59
C LEU A 56 19.48 -7.00 -12.50
N LEU A 57 19.30 -6.54 -11.26
CA LEU A 57 19.93 -7.12 -10.09
C LEU A 57 19.36 -8.54 -9.91
N ALA A 58 20.22 -9.56 -9.93
CA ALA A 58 19.81 -10.93 -9.62
C ALA A 58 19.82 -11.13 -8.10
N LEU A 59 18.84 -11.88 -7.60
CA LEU A 59 18.73 -12.21 -6.18
C LEU A 59 19.28 -13.61 -5.94
N GLN A 60 20.11 -13.76 -4.92
CA GLN A 60 20.53 -15.07 -4.44
C GLN A 60 19.51 -15.56 -3.41
N ASP A 61 18.87 -16.70 -3.66
CA ASP A 61 18.11 -17.44 -2.64
C ASP A 61 19.09 -17.92 -1.57
N THR A 62 19.35 -17.07 -0.59
CA THR A 62 20.10 -17.45 0.60
C THR A 62 19.18 -18.31 1.47
N GLY A 63 19.29 -19.62 1.27
CA GLY A 63 18.64 -20.60 2.12
C GLY A 63 18.93 -20.31 3.59
N SER A 64 17.85 -20.14 4.37
CA SER A 64 17.82 -20.31 5.83
C SER A 64 18.87 -19.52 6.64
N ASN A 65 18.64 -18.21 6.84
CA ASN A 65 18.67 -17.57 8.16
C ASN A 65 18.15 -16.13 8.03
N GLY A 66 16.96 -15.90 8.59
CA GLY A 66 16.15 -14.70 8.34
C GLY A 66 16.75 -13.41 8.87
N THR A 67 17.26 -12.60 7.95
CA THR A 67 16.84 -11.21 7.82
C THR A 67 16.23 -11.08 6.43
N SER A 68 14.90 -11.07 6.33
CA SER A 68 14.20 -10.77 5.08
C SER A 68 14.49 -9.31 4.75
N VAL A 69 15.57 -9.04 4.01
CA VAL A 69 15.73 -7.74 3.38
C VAL A 69 14.59 -7.64 2.37
N ASP A 70 13.72 -6.67 2.57
CA ASP A 70 12.58 -6.46 1.69
C ASP A 70 13.12 -6.14 0.29
N ILE A 71 12.86 -7.03 -0.66
CA ILE A 71 13.36 -6.94 -2.03
C ILE A 71 12.92 -5.63 -2.68
N ALA A 72 11.70 -5.17 -2.36
CA ALA A 72 11.20 -3.88 -2.83
C ALA A 72 12.02 -2.71 -2.27
N GLU A 73 12.53 -2.82 -1.05
CA GLU A 73 13.35 -1.79 -0.41
C GLU A 73 14.75 -1.68 -1.04
N LEU A 74 15.32 -2.79 -1.50
CA LEU A 74 16.59 -2.82 -2.25
C LEU A 74 16.51 -2.03 -3.56
N PHE A 75 15.52 -2.31 -4.41
CA PHE A 75 15.36 -1.59 -5.68
C PHE A 75 14.98 -0.12 -5.48
N LYS A 76 14.19 0.18 -4.44
CA LYS A 76 13.83 1.54 -4.04
C LYS A 76 15.03 2.37 -3.59
N ASN A 77 16.06 1.75 -3.01
CA ASN A 77 17.27 2.46 -2.56
C ASN A 77 18.20 2.88 -3.71
N ILE A 78 18.07 2.27 -4.89
CA ILE A 78 18.84 2.66 -6.07
C ILE A 78 18.34 4.02 -6.58
N THR A 79 19.23 5.01 -6.54
CA THR A 79 18.97 6.41 -6.96
C THR A 79 19.70 6.79 -8.24
N SER A 80 20.75 6.05 -8.62
CA SER A 80 21.59 6.32 -9.80
C SER A 80 21.79 5.06 -10.62
N ILE A 81 21.55 5.14 -11.93
CA ILE A 81 21.92 4.08 -12.88
C ILE A 81 22.77 4.70 -13.99
N HIS A 82 23.92 4.09 -14.25
CA HIS A 82 24.88 4.49 -15.27
C HIS A 82 25.21 3.31 -16.18
N ILE A 83 25.03 3.49 -17.48
CA ILE A 83 25.29 2.49 -18.52
C ILE A 83 26.10 3.13 -19.63
N GLU A 84 27.22 2.51 -19.99
CA GLU A 84 28.11 2.99 -21.03
C GLU A 84 28.53 1.86 -21.97
N ASN A 85 28.61 2.13 -23.29
CA ASN A 85 29.12 1.21 -24.31
C ASN A 85 28.33 -0.11 -24.46
N TRP A 86 27.03 -0.10 -24.17
CA TRP A 86 26.14 -1.26 -24.39
C TRP A 86 25.50 -1.19 -25.78
N THR A 87 26.07 -1.92 -26.73
CA THR A 87 25.68 -1.82 -28.14
C THR A 87 24.44 -2.66 -28.49
N GLY A 88 24.11 -3.64 -27.64
CA GLY A 88 22.91 -4.47 -27.79
C GLY A 88 21.63 -3.83 -27.26
N LEU A 89 21.74 -2.85 -26.36
CA LEU A 89 20.60 -2.17 -25.74
C LEU A 89 19.96 -1.19 -26.74
N GLN A 90 18.85 -1.61 -27.36
CA GLN A 90 18.15 -0.83 -28.39
C GLN A 90 16.87 -0.16 -27.89
N THR A 91 16.22 -0.73 -26.88
CA THR A 91 14.97 -0.20 -26.35
C THR A 91 15.02 -0.24 -24.84
N LEU A 92 14.60 0.85 -24.21
CA LEU A 92 14.33 0.90 -22.78
C LEU A 92 12.81 0.83 -22.57
N ARG A 93 12.36 -0.21 -21.86
CA ARG A 93 10.94 -0.48 -21.65
C ARG A 93 10.48 -0.02 -20.27
N ASP A 94 9.16 0.12 -20.13
CA ASP A 94 8.46 0.30 -18.86
C ASP A 94 8.86 -0.72 -17.78
N VAL A 95 8.81 -2.01 -18.13
CA VAL A 95 9.18 -3.11 -17.22
C VAL A 95 10.63 -3.07 -16.75
N ASP A 96 11.52 -2.42 -17.50
CA ASP A 96 12.94 -2.33 -17.15
C ASP A 96 13.16 -1.31 -15.99
N MET A 97 12.23 -0.38 -15.81
CA MET A 97 12.34 0.74 -14.85
C MET A 97 11.35 0.69 -13.69
N GLU A 98 10.30 -0.14 -13.81
CA GLU A 98 9.19 -0.29 -12.87
C GLU A 98 9.64 -0.52 -11.42
N LEU A 99 10.68 -1.34 -11.22
CA LEU A 99 11.19 -1.68 -9.88
C LEU A 99 11.97 -0.54 -9.22
N TYR A 100 12.58 0.36 -10.00
CA TYR A 100 13.52 1.37 -9.50
C TYR A 100 12.82 2.65 -9.03
N THR A 101 11.80 2.55 -8.18
CA THR A 101 10.92 3.68 -7.82
C THR A 101 11.64 4.89 -7.19
N GLY A 102 12.81 4.67 -6.60
CA GLY A 102 13.67 5.72 -6.01
C GLY A 102 14.65 6.38 -6.98
N LEU A 103 14.66 6.01 -8.26
CA LEU A 103 15.61 6.49 -9.26
C LEU A 103 15.52 8.02 -9.44
N GLN A 104 16.66 8.68 -9.36
CA GLN A 104 16.79 10.14 -9.52
C GLN A 104 17.67 10.50 -10.72
N ARG A 105 18.66 9.66 -11.04
CA ARG A 105 19.64 9.89 -12.09
C ARG A 105 19.75 8.68 -13.01
N LEU A 106 19.56 8.90 -14.31
CA LEU A 106 19.86 7.91 -15.34
C LEU A 106 20.92 8.45 -16.28
N THR A 107 21.96 7.67 -16.56
CA THR A 107 22.99 8.01 -17.54
C THR A 107 23.14 6.85 -18.50
N ILE A 108 22.91 7.09 -19.78
CA ILE A 108 23.12 6.15 -20.88
C ILE A 108 24.01 6.83 -21.91
N MET A 109 25.22 6.31 -22.10
CA MET A 109 26.24 6.90 -22.97
C MET A 109 26.75 5.91 -24.00
N ASN A 110 26.97 6.36 -25.23
CA ASN A 110 27.59 5.56 -26.31
C ASN A 110 26.90 4.19 -26.53
N CYS A 111 25.60 4.10 -26.24
CA CYS A 111 24.77 2.92 -26.44
C CYS A 111 24.02 3.02 -27.77
N ASN A 112 23.59 1.88 -28.32
CA ASN A 112 22.79 1.83 -29.55
C ASN A 112 21.28 1.96 -29.26
N LEU A 113 20.94 2.78 -28.26
CA LEU A 113 19.57 2.96 -27.81
C LEU A 113 18.79 3.76 -28.85
N ARG A 114 17.67 3.20 -29.32
CA ARG A 114 16.88 3.74 -30.43
C ARG A 114 15.56 4.34 -29.98
N VAL A 115 14.97 3.78 -28.92
CA VAL A 115 13.67 4.19 -28.38
C VAL A 115 13.68 4.03 -26.86
N ILE A 116 13.05 4.96 -26.17
CA ILE A 116 12.67 4.82 -24.75
C ILE A 116 11.15 4.94 -24.71
N GLN A 117 10.47 3.93 -24.19
CA GLN A 117 9.01 3.94 -24.09
C GLN A 117 8.56 5.07 -23.15
N ALA A 118 7.46 5.75 -23.48
CA ALA A 118 6.95 6.87 -22.69
C ALA A 118 6.64 6.47 -21.23
N ARG A 119 6.16 5.23 -21.02
CA ARG A 119 5.88 4.66 -19.69
C ARG A 119 7.11 4.24 -18.89
N ALA A 120 8.32 4.32 -19.47
CA ALA A 120 9.57 3.96 -18.79
C ALA A 120 9.74 4.66 -17.44
N PHE A 121 9.23 5.89 -17.28
CA PHE A 121 9.42 6.65 -16.05
C PHE A 121 8.13 6.87 -15.25
N ALA A 122 7.05 6.14 -15.56
CA ALA A 122 5.77 6.28 -14.88
C ALA A 122 5.86 5.98 -13.37
N GLN A 123 6.70 5.00 -12.99
CA GLN A 123 6.95 4.62 -11.59
C GLN A 123 8.16 5.32 -10.96
N ASN A 124 8.78 6.28 -11.66
CA ASN A 124 9.97 6.99 -11.19
C ASN A 124 9.68 8.51 -11.01
N PRO A 125 8.79 8.89 -10.08
CA PRO A 125 8.37 10.29 -9.91
C PRO A 125 9.50 11.22 -9.45
N HIS A 126 10.63 10.67 -9.01
CA HIS A 126 11.78 11.41 -8.50
C HIS A 126 12.89 11.62 -9.52
N ILE A 127 12.70 11.25 -10.79
CA ILE A 127 13.72 11.42 -11.82
C ILE A 127 14.00 12.92 -12.06
N ARG A 128 15.26 13.32 -11.84
CA ARG A 128 15.70 14.72 -11.93
C ARG A 128 16.71 14.96 -13.03
N TYR A 129 17.46 13.92 -13.41
CA TYR A 129 18.52 14.05 -14.39
C TYR A 129 18.64 12.81 -15.26
N MET A 130 18.51 13.00 -16.57
CA MET A 130 18.79 11.99 -17.57
C MET A 130 19.91 12.48 -18.48
N ARG A 131 20.99 11.70 -18.64
CA ARG A 131 22.07 11.97 -19.60
C ARG A 131 22.06 10.92 -20.70
N LEU A 132 21.90 11.35 -21.95
CA LEU A 132 21.70 10.49 -23.13
C LEU A 132 22.76 10.81 -24.20
N GLU A 133 24.03 10.90 -23.80
CA GLU A 133 25.12 11.35 -24.66
C GLU A 133 25.53 10.27 -25.67
N GLY A 134 25.78 10.67 -26.92
CA GLY A 134 26.13 9.72 -27.99
C GLY A 134 24.98 8.84 -28.48
N VAL A 135 23.82 8.88 -27.84
CA VAL A 135 22.60 8.18 -28.27
C VAL A 135 21.99 8.87 -29.49
N VAL A 136 21.59 8.07 -30.49
CA VAL A 136 20.89 8.55 -31.68
C VAL A 136 19.61 7.73 -31.84
N PHE A 137 18.47 8.35 -31.54
CA PHE A 137 17.17 7.70 -31.61
C PHE A 137 16.70 7.50 -33.05
N ASP A 138 15.71 6.63 -33.27
CA ASP A 138 14.97 6.61 -34.53
C ASP A 138 13.86 7.69 -34.46
N CYS A 139 13.83 8.63 -35.42
CA CYS A 139 12.84 9.71 -35.38
C CYS A 139 11.44 9.13 -35.55
N GLY A 140 10.55 9.41 -34.60
CA GLY A 140 9.20 8.85 -34.60
C GLY A 140 8.37 9.41 -33.45
N CYS A 141 7.10 9.00 -33.41
CA CYS A 141 6.19 9.47 -32.37
C CYS A 141 6.56 8.93 -30.98
N ASP A 142 7.18 7.76 -30.90
CA ASP A 142 7.56 7.08 -29.65
C ASP A 142 8.61 7.85 -28.82
N ILE A 143 9.32 8.80 -29.44
CA ILE A 143 10.30 9.66 -28.76
C ILE A 143 9.86 11.13 -28.70
N ARG A 144 8.62 11.44 -29.13
CA ARG A 144 8.07 12.80 -29.10
C ARG A 144 8.06 13.36 -27.68
N TRP A 145 7.78 12.53 -26.69
CA TRP A 145 7.79 12.91 -25.28
C TRP A 145 9.18 13.43 -24.84
N ILE A 146 10.29 12.83 -25.32
CA ILE A 146 11.66 13.29 -25.04
C ILE A 146 11.87 14.70 -25.58
N GLN A 147 11.37 14.97 -26.79
CA GLN A 147 11.44 16.31 -27.39
C GLN A 147 10.65 17.33 -26.56
N LEU A 148 9.46 16.96 -26.07
CA LEU A 148 8.65 17.81 -25.19
C LEU A 148 9.34 18.08 -23.84
N TRP A 149 9.94 17.06 -23.24
CA TRP A 149 10.71 17.20 -22.00
C TRP A 149 11.91 18.13 -22.18
N GLN A 150 12.62 18.00 -23.31
CA GLN A 150 13.72 18.90 -23.66
C GLN A 150 13.26 20.35 -23.79
N GLN A 151 12.06 20.61 -24.35
CA GLN A 151 11.48 21.95 -24.47
C GLN A 151 11.01 22.53 -23.13
N ARG A 152 10.47 21.69 -22.25
CA ARG A 152 9.97 22.08 -20.92
C ARG A 152 11.05 22.19 -19.85
N GLY A 153 12.27 21.71 -20.14
CA GLY A 153 13.37 21.71 -19.19
C GLY A 153 13.38 20.52 -18.23
N GLU A 154 12.60 19.48 -18.50
CA GLU A 154 12.43 18.30 -17.64
C GLU A 154 13.70 17.40 -17.66
N ALA A 155 13.98 16.78 -16.52
CA ALA A 155 15.09 15.86 -16.29
C ALA A 155 16.47 16.34 -16.80
N GLY A 156 16.71 17.66 -16.88
CA GLY A 156 17.96 18.23 -17.38
C GLY A 156 18.23 18.02 -18.88
N LEU A 157 17.26 17.51 -19.66
CA LEU A 157 17.43 17.20 -21.08
C LEU A 157 17.70 18.45 -21.95
N HIS A 158 17.19 19.62 -21.53
CA HIS A 158 17.39 20.89 -22.23
C HIS A 158 18.87 21.32 -22.35
N THR A 159 19.74 20.80 -21.46
CA THR A 159 21.19 21.08 -21.47
C THR A 159 21.96 20.26 -22.51
N GLN A 160 21.32 19.27 -23.12
CA GLN A 160 21.96 18.30 -24.01
C GLN A 160 21.58 18.53 -25.47
N GLN A 161 22.47 18.17 -26.38
CA GLN A 161 22.20 18.13 -27.81
C GLN A 161 21.81 16.71 -28.22
N LEU A 162 20.50 16.44 -28.22
CA LEU A 162 19.94 15.15 -28.61
C LEU A 162 19.69 15.08 -30.12
N TYR A 163 19.78 13.87 -30.69
CA TYR A 163 19.63 13.62 -32.12
C TYR A 163 18.74 12.43 -32.39
N CYS A 164 18.08 12.45 -33.54
CA CYS A 164 17.39 11.28 -34.09
C CYS A 164 17.72 11.09 -35.58
N LYS A 165 17.50 9.88 -36.08
CA LYS A 165 17.72 9.48 -37.47
C LYS A 165 16.39 9.42 -38.22
N ASN A 166 16.28 10.17 -39.31
CA ASN A 166 15.16 10.12 -40.24
C ASN A 166 15.68 9.60 -41.60
N GLY A 167 15.48 8.31 -41.87
CA GLY A 167 16.08 7.65 -43.03
C GLY A 167 17.61 7.64 -42.94
N ALA A 168 18.29 8.29 -43.89
CA ALA A 168 19.77 8.43 -43.86
C ALA A 168 20.25 9.67 -43.08
N SER A 169 19.34 10.61 -42.78
CA SER A 169 19.69 11.91 -42.23
C SER A 169 19.68 11.90 -40.70
N LYS A 170 20.73 12.46 -40.09
CA LYS A 170 20.78 12.75 -38.65
C LYS A 170 20.33 14.19 -38.41
N ILE A 171 19.28 14.38 -37.62
CA ILE A 171 18.74 15.70 -37.28
C ILE A 171 18.76 15.91 -35.76
N ARG A 172 18.77 17.18 -35.33
CA ARG A 172 18.60 17.52 -33.90
C ARG A 172 17.18 17.19 -33.46
N LEU A 173 17.01 16.65 -32.26
CA LEU A 173 15.70 16.23 -31.74
C LEU A 173 14.69 17.38 -31.70
N HIS A 174 15.13 18.60 -31.37
CA HIS A 174 14.23 19.77 -31.36
C HIS A 174 13.62 20.10 -32.75
N ASN A 175 14.29 19.71 -33.84
CA ASN A 175 13.83 19.89 -35.22
C ASN A 175 12.96 18.74 -35.72
N MET A 176 12.72 17.71 -34.90
CA MET A 176 11.83 16.62 -35.25
C MET A 176 10.40 17.13 -35.39
N TYR A 177 9.77 16.80 -36.51
CA TYR A 177 8.38 17.14 -36.78
C TYR A 177 7.68 15.88 -37.30
N ILE A 178 6.72 15.38 -36.52
CA ILE A 178 5.92 14.21 -36.83
C ILE A 178 4.47 14.68 -36.93
N HIS A 179 3.82 14.40 -38.06
CA HIS A 179 2.41 14.73 -38.24
C HIS A 179 1.52 13.91 -37.30
N ASN A 180 0.48 14.53 -36.75
CA ASN A 180 -0.55 13.87 -35.94
C ASN A 180 0.05 13.07 -34.77
N CYS A 181 0.94 13.71 -34.01
CA CYS A 181 1.68 13.11 -32.91
C CYS A 181 1.78 14.11 -31.75
N ASP A 182 0.69 14.22 -31.00
CA ASP A 182 0.51 15.19 -29.93
C ASP A 182 -0.03 14.53 -28.66
N LEU A 183 0.00 15.27 -27.55
CA LEU A 183 -0.58 14.82 -26.29
C LEU A 183 -2.09 14.60 -26.43
N PRO A 184 -2.67 13.64 -25.69
CA PRO A 184 -4.10 13.39 -25.74
C PRO A 184 -4.88 14.52 -25.08
N GLU A 185 -6.01 14.88 -25.66
CA GLU A 185 -7.02 15.74 -25.05
C GLU A 185 -8.00 14.87 -24.26
N ILE A 186 -8.47 15.39 -23.12
CA ILE A 186 -9.38 14.67 -22.24
C ILE A 186 -10.57 15.56 -21.87
N SER A 187 -11.76 14.95 -21.85
CA SER A 187 -13.01 15.62 -21.48
C SER A 187 -13.87 14.70 -20.63
N VAL A 188 -14.54 15.26 -19.62
CA VAL A 188 -15.43 14.54 -18.71
C VAL A 188 -16.85 15.09 -18.82
N SER A 189 -17.85 14.24 -18.58
CA SER A 189 -19.27 14.61 -18.64
C SER A 189 -19.69 15.70 -17.65
N HIS A 190 -19.09 15.72 -16.46
CA HIS A 190 -19.47 16.60 -15.35
C HIS A 190 -18.22 17.08 -14.63
N SER A 191 -18.27 18.25 -14.00
CA SER A 191 -17.22 18.71 -13.05
C SER A 191 -17.44 18.16 -11.64
N SER A 192 -18.70 17.98 -11.25
CA SER A 192 -19.09 17.38 -9.96
C SER A 192 -20.42 16.66 -10.10
N VAL A 193 -20.64 15.63 -9.28
CA VAL A 193 -21.88 14.87 -9.19
C VAL A 193 -22.33 14.78 -7.74
N LEU A 194 -23.61 15.03 -7.50
CA LEU A 194 -24.25 14.95 -6.20
C LEU A 194 -25.24 13.79 -6.22
N VAL A 195 -25.05 12.81 -5.34
CA VAL A 195 -25.83 11.57 -5.35
C VAL A 195 -26.18 11.16 -3.92
N MET A 196 -27.31 10.50 -3.71
CA MET A 196 -27.66 9.97 -2.39
C MET A 196 -26.99 8.61 -2.17
N GLU A 197 -26.68 8.29 -0.92
CA GLU A 197 -26.20 6.96 -0.54
C GLU A 197 -27.17 5.87 -0.99
N GLY A 198 -26.63 4.79 -1.56
CA GLY A 198 -27.40 3.65 -2.07
C GLY A 198 -27.90 3.80 -3.51
N ASP A 199 -27.85 5.00 -4.09
CA ASP A 199 -28.20 5.23 -5.50
C ASP A 199 -27.07 4.80 -6.44
N ASN A 200 -27.35 4.87 -7.75
CA ASN A 200 -26.41 4.57 -8.82
C ASN A 200 -26.14 5.83 -9.65
N VAL A 201 -24.91 5.99 -10.15
CA VAL A 201 -24.54 7.10 -11.03
C VAL A 201 -23.64 6.63 -12.17
N THR A 202 -23.79 7.22 -13.34
CA THR A 202 -22.92 6.96 -14.49
C THR A 202 -22.26 8.26 -14.92
N VAL A 203 -20.94 8.25 -15.03
CA VAL A 203 -20.13 9.35 -15.55
C VAL A 203 -19.31 8.89 -16.75
N SER A 204 -19.15 9.75 -17.75
CA SER A 204 -18.36 9.45 -18.94
C SER A 204 -17.08 10.28 -18.97
N CYS A 205 -16.02 9.66 -19.48
CA CYS A 205 -14.77 10.29 -19.86
C CYS A 205 -14.50 9.99 -21.33
N ASN A 206 -13.95 10.97 -22.03
CA ASN A 206 -13.63 10.88 -23.44
C ASN A 206 -12.23 11.43 -23.68
N GLY A 207 -11.32 10.56 -24.12
CA GLY A 207 -9.98 10.89 -24.57
C GLY A 207 -9.95 10.96 -26.10
N SER A 208 -9.41 12.04 -26.63
CA SER A 208 -9.20 12.21 -28.06
C SER A 208 -7.75 12.54 -28.37
N GLY A 209 -7.20 12.00 -29.45
CA GLY A 209 -5.82 12.30 -29.83
C GLY A 209 -5.33 11.45 -30.98
N SER A 210 -4.15 11.83 -31.48
CA SER A 210 -3.40 11.02 -32.42
C SER A 210 -1.95 10.92 -31.92
N PRO A 211 -1.44 9.71 -31.64
CA PRO A 211 -2.13 8.42 -31.70
C PRO A 211 -3.31 8.30 -30.73
N LEU A 212 -4.26 7.41 -31.05
CA LEU A 212 -5.45 7.13 -30.22
C LEU A 212 -5.03 6.83 -28.78
N PRO A 213 -5.53 7.58 -27.78
CA PRO A 213 -5.18 7.32 -26.40
C PRO A 213 -5.90 6.11 -25.82
N GLU A 214 -5.21 5.40 -24.94
CA GLU A 214 -5.80 4.52 -23.94
C GLU A 214 -6.42 5.38 -22.84
N VAL A 215 -7.66 5.10 -22.49
CA VAL A 215 -8.41 5.85 -21.47
C VAL A 215 -8.73 4.90 -20.33
N ASP A 216 -8.67 5.37 -19.10
CA ASP A 216 -9.02 4.58 -17.92
C ASP A 216 -9.48 5.48 -16.74
N TRP A 217 -10.22 4.91 -15.81
CA TRP A 217 -10.62 5.56 -14.56
C TRP A 217 -9.81 5.01 -13.39
N THR A 218 -9.13 5.90 -12.66
CA THR A 218 -8.46 5.52 -11.41
C THR A 218 -9.49 5.37 -10.29
N VAL A 219 -9.89 4.13 -10.04
CA VAL A 219 -10.86 3.76 -8.99
C VAL A 219 -10.19 3.20 -7.73
N SER A 220 -8.88 3.40 -7.57
CA SER A 220 -8.14 2.96 -6.39
C SER A 220 -8.65 3.66 -5.13
N GLY A 221 -9.10 2.89 -4.14
CA GLY A 221 -9.65 3.42 -2.89
C GLY A 221 -11.14 3.77 -2.94
N LEU A 222 -11.83 3.48 -4.04
CA LEU A 222 -13.28 3.60 -4.13
C LEU A 222 -13.97 2.40 -3.46
N HIS A 223 -14.92 2.65 -2.56
CA HIS A 223 -15.65 1.61 -1.82
C HIS A 223 -16.86 1.09 -2.59
N SER A 224 -17.45 1.93 -3.44
CA SER A 224 -18.62 1.60 -4.25
C SER A 224 -18.30 0.58 -5.34
N ILE A 225 -19.26 -0.32 -5.60
CA ILE A 225 -19.17 -1.28 -6.70
C ILE A 225 -19.18 -0.50 -8.01
N ASN A 226 -18.25 -0.82 -8.92
CA ASN A 226 -18.10 -0.09 -10.17
C ASN A 226 -17.94 -1.00 -11.39
N THR A 227 -18.39 -0.51 -12.54
CA THR A 227 -18.20 -1.15 -13.84
C THR A 227 -17.74 -0.14 -14.88
N HIS A 228 -16.89 -0.59 -15.80
CA HIS A 228 -16.30 0.23 -16.84
C HIS A 228 -16.78 -0.27 -18.21
N LEU A 229 -17.41 0.61 -18.98
CA LEU A 229 -17.84 0.32 -20.34
C LEU A 229 -17.00 1.15 -21.31
N SER A 230 -16.07 0.49 -21.99
CA SER A 230 -15.21 1.11 -23.01
C SER A 230 -15.89 1.10 -24.38
N ASN A 231 -15.84 2.25 -25.05
CA ASN A 231 -16.29 2.47 -26.41
C ASN A 231 -15.18 3.18 -27.19
N VAL A 232 -14.64 2.49 -28.21
CA VAL A 232 -13.58 3.03 -29.07
C VAL A 232 -14.18 3.48 -30.40
N TYR A 233 -14.09 4.78 -30.68
CA TYR A 233 -14.50 5.39 -31.94
C TYR A 233 -13.26 5.71 -32.78
N TRP A 234 -12.88 4.75 -33.62
CA TRP A 234 -11.74 4.90 -34.51
C TRP A 234 -11.91 6.10 -35.48
N PRO A 235 -10.84 6.85 -35.79
CA PRO A 235 -9.45 6.57 -35.42
C PRO A 235 -8.94 7.28 -34.16
N ASN A 236 -9.68 8.25 -33.59
CA ASN A 236 -9.07 9.25 -32.68
C ASN A 236 -9.72 9.36 -31.31
N ILE A 237 -10.83 8.66 -31.03
CA ILE A 237 -11.63 8.88 -29.83
C ILE A 237 -11.80 7.56 -29.06
N HIS A 238 -11.51 7.57 -27.77
CA HIS A 238 -11.75 6.47 -26.85
C HIS A 238 -12.51 7.00 -25.64
N SER A 239 -13.70 6.45 -25.39
CA SER A 239 -14.56 6.88 -24.29
C SER A 239 -14.84 5.73 -23.33
N ILE A 240 -14.81 6.02 -22.03
CA ILE A 240 -15.15 5.05 -20.98
C ILE A 240 -16.23 5.63 -20.08
N ASN A 241 -17.32 4.87 -19.94
CA ASN A 241 -18.38 5.15 -18.98
C ASN A 241 -18.12 4.36 -17.69
N LEU A 242 -17.99 5.08 -16.58
CA LEU A 242 -17.90 4.54 -15.23
C LEU A 242 -19.29 4.57 -14.60
N THR A 243 -19.81 3.40 -14.23
CA THR A 243 -21.06 3.30 -13.46
C THR A 243 -20.74 2.85 -12.05
N LEU A 244 -21.18 3.61 -11.06
CA LEU A 244 -21.11 3.27 -9.65
C LEU A 244 -22.48 2.78 -9.19
N PHE A 245 -22.49 1.67 -8.45
CA PHE A 245 -23.68 1.03 -7.94
C PHE A 245 -23.68 1.03 -6.42
N ASN A 246 -24.87 1.26 -5.83
CA ASN A 246 -25.08 1.25 -4.40
C ASN A 246 -24.04 2.12 -3.67
N ILE A 247 -24.01 3.41 -4.00
CA ILE A 247 -22.93 4.32 -3.63
C ILE A 247 -22.76 4.37 -2.11
N SER A 248 -21.53 4.20 -1.66
CA SER A 248 -21.16 4.29 -0.24
C SER A 248 -20.97 5.73 0.21
N ARG A 249 -21.39 6.05 1.44
CA ARG A 249 -21.04 7.32 2.11
C ARG A 249 -19.53 7.52 2.31
N ASP A 250 -18.75 6.45 2.29
CA ASP A 250 -17.28 6.50 2.43
C ASP A 250 -16.59 7.05 1.18
N ASP A 251 -17.31 7.13 0.05
CA ASP A 251 -16.83 7.78 -1.16
C ASP A 251 -17.25 9.26 -1.24
N ASN A 252 -17.75 9.83 -0.14
CA ASN A 252 -18.06 11.26 -0.09
C ASN A 252 -16.78 12.11 -0.24
N ASN A 253 -16.86 13.13 -1.09
CA ASN A 253 -15.74 13.95 -1.53
C ASN A 253 -14.64 13.21 -2.31
N PHE A 254 -14.91 11.99 -2.80
CA PHE A 254 -13.95 11.24 -3.62
C PHE A 254 -13.75 11.91 -4.99
N GLN A 255 -12.50 11.96 -5.44
CA GLN A 255 -12.15 12.54 -6.74
C GLN A 255 -12.00 11.43 -7.79
N LEU A 256 -13.04 11.23 -8.59
CA LEU A 256 -13.02 10.27 -9.70
C LEU A 256 -12.11 10.84 -10.79
N THR A 257 -10.92 10.27 -10.97
CA THR A 257 -9.95 10.75 -11.96
C THR A 257 -9.91 9.83 -13.17
N CYS A 258 -10.10 10.41 -14.34
CA CYS A 258 -9.91 9.76 -15.62
C CYS A 258 -8.54 10.14 -16.19
N ILE A 259 -7.88 9.18 -16.82
CA ILE A 259 -6.58 9.33 -17.45
C ILE A 259 -6.73 8.98 -18.93
N ALA A 260 -6.11 9.76 -19.81
CA ALA A 260 -5.95 9.47 -21.22
C ALA A 260 -4.45 9.48 -21.55
N GLU A 261 -3.95 8.41 -22.17
CA GLU A 261 -2.53 8.21 -22.40
C GLU A 261 -2.25 7.71 -23.81
N ASN A 262 -1.24 8.31 -24.46
CA ASN A 262 -0.67 7.80 -25.70
C ASN A 262 0.87 7.78 -25.63
N VAL A 263 1.53 7.42 -26.73
CA VAL A 263 3.00 7.35 -26.80
C VAL A 263 3.71 8.70 -26.61
N VAL A 264 2.98 9.81 -26.66
CA VAL A 264 3.50 11.18 -26.44
C VAL A 264 3.42 11.57 -24.97
N GLY A 265 2.46 11.01 -24.22
CA GLY A 265 2.32 11.22 -22.79
C GLY A 265 0.90 11.03 -22.29
N MET A 266 0.65 11.58 -21.10
CA MET A 266 -0.57 11.36 -20.32
C MET A 266 -1.24 12.69 -19.96
N THR A 267 -2.57 12.73 -20.04
CA THR A 267 -3.41 13.82 -19.51
C THR A 267 -4.48 13.24 -18.60
N ASN A 268 -4.95 14.02 -17.63
CA ASN A 268 -5.96 13.59 -16.68
C ASN A 268 -7.03 14.66 -16.46
N SER A 269 -8.20 14.22 -16.01
CA SER A 269 -9.33 15.08 -15.65
C SER A 269 -10.16 14.39 -14.59
N SER A 270 -10.74 15.18 -13.68
CA SER A 270 -11.40 14.61 -12.49
C SER A 270 -12.81 15.16 -12.29
N ILE A 271 -13.66 14.33 -11.70
CA ILE A 271 -15.03 14.65 -11.28
C ILE A 271 -15.11 14.52 -9.76
N GLN A 272 -15.65 15.56 -9.10
CA GLN A 272 -15.90 15.53 -7.66
C GLN A 272 -17.19 14.73 -7.36
N LEU A 273 -17.09 13.64 -6.61
CA LEU A 273 -18.24 12.86 -6.12
C LEU A 273 -18.66 13.33 -4.73
N ASN A 274 -19.88 13.83 -4.60
CA ASN A 274 -20.46 14.24 -3.33
C ASN A 274 -21.64 13.32 -2.99
N VAL A 275 -21.55 12.63 -1.86
CA VAL A 275 -22.54 11.63 -1.44
C VAL A 275 -23.33 12.17 -0.27
N GLN A 276 -24.65 12.27 -0.41
CA GLN A 276 -25.56 12.71 0.64
C GLN A 276 -26.11 11.53 1.43
N PHE A 277 -26.08 11.63 2.75
CA PHE A 277 -26.57 10.61 3.67
C PHE A 277 -27.06 11.21 5.00
N PRO A 278 -28.00 10.54 5.70
CA PRO A 278 -28.53 11.00 6.97
C PRO A 278 -27.46 10.99 8.09
N PRO A 279 -27.62 11.82 9.14
CA PRO A 279 -26.63 11.94 10.20
C PRO A 279 -26.55 10.67 11.05
N VAL A 280 -25.35 10.38 11.55
CA VAL A 280 -25.05 9.27 12.47
C VAL A 280 -24.18 9.79 13.61
N ILE A 281 -24.59 9.51 14.85
CA ILE A 281 -23.80 9.84 16.05
C ILE A 281 -22.85 8.67 16.34
N LEU A 282 -21.60 8.81 15.91
CA LEU A 282 -20.55 7.79 16.07
C LEU A 282 -20.12 7.69 17.53
N ARG A 283 -19.87 8.83 18.18
CA ARG A 283 -19.41 8.91 19.57
C ARG A 283 -20.24 9.89 20.37
N LEU A 284 -20.55 9.49 21.60
CA LEU A 284 -21.12 10.35 22.63
C LEU A 284 -20.60 9.80 23.97
N ALA A 285 -19.61 10.48 24.55
CA ALA A 285 -18.90 10.03 25.74
C ALA A 285 -19.54 10.55 27.02
N GLU A 286 -19.23 9.91 28.14
CA GLU A 286 -19.54 10.46 29.48
C GLU A 286 -18.72 11.73 29.75
N PRO A 287 -19.15 12.61 30.67
CA PRO A 287 -18.41 13.83 30.97
C PRO A 287 -17.01 13.55 31.48
N GLU A 288 -16.03 14.19 30.87
CA GLU A 288 -14.62 14.14 31.28
C GLU A 288 -14.19 15.51 31.79
N GLN A 289 -13.62 15.56 33.00
CA GLN A 289 -13.09 16.79 33.57
C GLN A 289 -11.76 17.15 32.90
N ARG A 290 -11.72 18.27 32.17
CA ARG A 290 -10.50 18.84 31.59
C ARG A 290 -10.25 20.23 32.22
N HIS A 291 -10.06 21.26 31.39
CA HIS A 291 -10.12 22.64 31.85
C HIS A 291 -11.57 23.01 32.22
N ASP A 292 -12.47 22.85 31.25
CA ASP A 292 -13.92 22.75 31.45
C ASP A 292 -14.32 21.26 31.35
N THR A 293 -15.44 20.87 31.94
CA THR A 293 -15.94 19.49 31.80
C THR A 293 -16.53 19.31 30.41
N CYS A 294 -16.12 18.28 29.67
CA CYS A 294 -16.56 18.04 28.29
C CYS A 294 -17.36 16.73 28.18
N ILE A 295 -18.53 16.81 27.54
CA ILE A 295 -19.20 15.66 26.93
C ILE A 295 -18.80 15.62 25.46
N GLU A 296 -17.87 14.73 25.12
CA GLU A 296 -17.32 14.61 23.78
C GLU A 296 -18.30 13.91 22.83
N PHE A 297 -18.43 14.43 21.61
CA PHE A 297 -19.26 13.83 20.58
C PHE A 297 -18.58 13.83 19.21
N THR A 298 -18.95 12.85 18.40
CA THR A 298 -18.60 12.76 16.98
C THR A 298 -19.84 12.42 16.19
N VAL A 299 -20.23 13.30 15.27
CA VAL A 299 -21.38 13.12 14.37
C VAL A 299 -20.89 13.16 12.93
N ARG A 300 -21.33 12.21 12.10
CA ARG A 300 -21.02 12.19 10.67
C ARG A 300 -22.30 12.39 9.87
N GLY A 301 -22.29 13.21 8.83
CA GLY A 301 -23.46 13.48 8.01
C GLY A 301 -23.19 14.49 6.90
N TYR A 302 -23.74 14.25 5.71
CA TYR A 302 -23.63 15.17 4.58
C TYR A 302 -24.99 15.36 3.88
N PRO A 303 -25.52 16.59 3.73
CA PRO A 303 -25.01 17.85 4.27
C PRO A 303 -24.86 17.82 5.79
N HIS A 304 -23.96 18.66 6.32
CA HIS A 304 -23.67 18.70 7.76
C HIS A 304 -24.94 18.92 8.59
N PRO A 305 -25.18 18.10 9.64
CA PRO A 305 -26.37 18.22 10.45
C PRO A 305 -26.30 19.41 11.41
N LYS A 306 -27.47 19.99 11.70
CA LYS A 306 -27.68 20.91 12.81
C LYS A 306 -27.75 20.12 14.11
N LEU A 307 -26.99 20.54 15.12
CA LEU A 307 -26.96 19.91 16.44
C LEU A 307 -27.82 20.67 17.45
N ARG A 308 -28.55 19.93 18.29
CA ARG A 308 -29.36 20.45 19.41
C ARG A 308 -29.19 19.55 20.62
N TRP A 309 -29.10 20.13 21.80
CA TRP A 309 -28.92 19.40 23.05
C TRP A 309 -30.16 19.50 23.93
N PHE A 310 -30.48 18.43 24.64
CA PHE A 310 -31.62 18.37 25.54
C PHE A 310 -31.20 17.83 26.91
N TYR A 311 -31.69 18.48 27.97
CA TYR A 311 -31.58 18.03 29.35
C TYR A 311 -32.98 18.07 29.98
N MET A 312 -33.42 16.95 30.58
CA MET A 312 -34.80 16.81 31.09
C MET A 312 -35.87 17.20 30.05
N GLN A 313 -35.71 16.72 28.80
CA GLN A 313 -36.57 17.02 27.65
C GLN A 313 -36.65 18.51 27.25
N LYS A 314 -35.88 19.39 27.88
CA LYS A 314 -35.79 20.81 27.53
C LYS A 314 -34.53 21.07 26.72
N GLU A 315 -34.68 21.84 25.64
CA GLU A 315 -33.54 22.26 24.83
C GLU A 315 -32.58 23.13 25.66
N ILE A 316 -31.31 22.77 25.61
CA ILE A 316 -30.22 23.54 26.22
C ILE A 316 -29.87 24.67 25.27
N LEU A 317 -30.10 25.90 25.72
CA LEU A 317 -29.64 27.09 25.02
C LEU A 317 -28.20 27.40 25.45
N GLN A 318 -27.35 27.69 24.47
CA GLN A 318 -25.95 28.05 24.73
C GLN A 318 -25.88 29.30 25.61
N ASN A 319 -25.01 29.26 26.62
CA ASN A 319 -24.74 30.37 27.53
C ASN A 319 -23.28 30.30 28.01
N ASP A 320 -22.87 31.21 28.90
CA ASP A 320 -21.48 31.29 29.38
C ASP A 320 -21.03 30.04 30.16
N TYR A 321 -21.98 29.25 30.71
CA TYR A 321 -21.70 28.08 31.52
C TYR A 321 -21.78 26.75 30.75
N ILE A 322 -22.66 26.68 29.73
CA ILE A 322 -22.87 25.50 28.89
C ILE A 322 -22.83 25.95 27.44
N ARG A 323 -21.81 25.52 26.71
CA ARG A 323 -21.65 25.84 25.28
C ARG A 323 -21.29 24.59 24.47
N THR A 324 -21.62 24.61 23.19
CA THR A 324 -21.23 23.54 22.26
C THR A 324 -20.11 24.09 21.40
N ASP A 325 -18.92 23.55 21.60
CA ASP A 325 -17.73 23.87 20.80
C ASP A 325 -17.51 22.71 19.82
N MET A 326 -17.41 22.98 18.52
CA MET A 326 -17.27 21.94 17.50
C MET A 326 -16.52 22.45 16.27
N ASP A 327 -15.83 21.52 15.62
CA ASP A 327 -15.11 21.73 14.37
C ASP A 327 -15.64 20.81 13.26
N PHE A 328 -15.48 21.28 12.02
CA PHE A 328 -15.88 20.55 10.82
C PHE A 328 -14.64 19.90 10.20
N TYR A 329 -14.70 18.59 9.99
CA TYR A 329 -13.65 17.85 9.28
C TYR A 329 -14.28 16.97 8.22
N GLN A 330 -14.16 17.35 6.94
CA GLN A 330 -14.82 16.65 5.82
C GLN A 330 -16.34 16.54 6.02
N ASP A 331 -16.86 15.36 6.32
CA ASP A 331 -18.25 15.05 6.64
C ASP A 331 -18.49 14.73 8.13
N TYR A 332 -17.47 14.97 8.98
CA TYR A 332 -17.49 14.82 10.42
C TYR A 332 -17.66 16.16 11.14
N LEU A 333 -18.35 16.09 12.26
CA LEU A 333 -18.50 17.11 13.29
C LEU A 333 -17.98 16.54 14.59
N GLU A 334 -16.88 17.08 15.07
CA GLU A 334 -16.24 16.66 16.32
C GLU A 334 -16.22 17.82 17.30
N GLY A 335 -16.58 17.54 18.55
CA GLY A 335 -16.70 18.61 19.52
C GLY A 335 -17.05 18.16 20.93
N CYS A 336 -17.31 19.15 21.75
CA CYS A 336 -17.64 19.02 23.16
C CYS A 336 -18.87 19.87 23.51
N LEU A 337 -19.80 19.29 24.26
CA LEU A 337 -20.67 20.10 25.11
C LEU A 337 -19.89 20.40 26.39
N THR A 338 -19.44 21.63 26.53
CA THR A 338 -18.58 22.08 27.62
C THR A 338 -19.40 22.67 28.76
N PHE A 339 -18.96 22.41 29.99
CA PHE A 339 -19.56 22.86 31.23
C PHE A 339 -18.51 23.56 32.10
N GLN A 340 -18.76 24.80 32.47
CA GLN A 340 -17.94 25.53 33.44
C GLN A 340 -18.42 25.22 34.85
N ASN A 341 -17.56 24.62 35.67
CA ASN A 341 -17.81 24.30 37.08
C ASN A 341 -19.18 23.64 37.35
N PRO A 342 -19.53 22.53 36.65
CA PRO A 342 -20.79 21.84 36.89
C PRO A 342 -20.85 21.27 38.31
N THR A 343 -22.05 21.10 38.85
CA THR A 343 -22.30 20.54 40.19
C THR A 343 -23.21 19.31 40.11
N HIS A 344 -23.51 18.68 41.25
CA HIS A 344 -24.43 17.55 41.31
C HIS A 344 -25.84 17.86 40.78
N ILE A 345 -26.23 19.14 40.72
CA ILE A 345 -27.51 19.61 40.17
C ILE A 345 -27.58 19.42 38.64
N ASN A 346 -26.41 19.40 37.99
CA ASN A 346 -26.29 19.15 36.56
C ASN A 346 -26.35 17.65 36.23
N ASN A 347 -26.32 16.76 37.22
CA ASN A 347 -26.31 15.33 36.93
C ASN A 347 -27.62 14.89 36.26
N GLY A 348 -27.51 14.15 35.15
CA GLY A 348 -28.68 13.59 34.48
C GLY A 348 -28.44 13.18 33.04
N ASN A 349 -29.51 12.89 32.31
CA ASN A 349 -29.44 12.42 30.93
C ASN A 349 -29.36 13.60 29.95
N TYR A 350 -28.28 13.66 29.18
CA TYR A 350 -28.05 14.62 28.12
C TYR A 350 -28.27 13.94 26.76
N THR A 351 -29.16 14.50 25.95
CA THR A 351 -29.49 13.96 24.63
C THR A 351 -29.01 14.92 23.54
N LEU A 352 -28.19 14.39 22.62
CA LEU A 352 -27.78 15.08 21.40
C LEU A 352 -28.73 14.69 20.26
N GLU A 353 -29.32 15.67 19.60
CA GLU A 353 -30.10 15.56 18.37
C GLU A 353 -29.28 16.14 17.21
N ALA A 354 -29.08 15.34 16.16
CA ALA A 354 -28.44 15.75 14.92
C ALA A 354 -29.44 15.61 13.76
N SER A 355 -29.65 16.69 13.00
CA SER A 355 -30.68 16.75 11.94
C SER A 355 -30.14 17.36 10.65
N ASN A 356 -30.32 16.68 9.52
CA ASN A 356 -30.11 17.21 8.18
C ASN A 356 -31.35 16.93 7.29
N PRO A 357 -31.41 17.41 6.03
CA PRO A 357 -32.57 17.20 5.16
C PRO A 357 -32.95 15.73 4.89
N LEU A 358 -32.04 14.79 5.15
CA LEU A 358 -32.24 13.35 4.91
C LEU A 358 -32.67 12.58 6.16
N GLY A 359 -32.56 13.16 7.35
CA GLY A 359 -33.01 12.49 8.55
C GLY A 359 -32.58 13.17 9.85
N THR A 360 -33.03 12.58 10.96
CA THR A 360 -32.69 13.04 12.31
C THR A 360 -32.34 11.83 13.17
N VAL A 361 -31.29 11.97 13.98
CA VAL A 361 -30.82 10.94 14.90
C VAL A 361 -30.62 11.55 16.28
N THR A 362 -30.91 10.78 17.33
CA THR A 362 -30.72 11.19 18.72
C THR A 362 -29.93 10.15 19.49
N LYS A 363 -29.05 10.58 20.40
CA LYS A 363 -28.33 9.68 21.31
C LYS A 363 -28.22 10.33 22.69
N THR A 364 -28.37 9.54 23.74
CA THR A 364 -28.37 10.01 25.14
C THR A 364 -27.18 9.44 25.90
N VAL A 365 -26.58 10.26 26.76
CA VAL A 365 -25.53 9.86 27.71
C VAL A 365 -25.85 10.38 29.11
N TYR A 366 -25.46 9.62 30.13
CA TYR A 366 -25.59 10.07 31.51
C TYR A 366 -24.41 10.99 31.87
N GLY A 367 -24.73 12.23 32.20
CA GLY A 367 -23.78 13.20 32.69
C GLY A 367 -23.65 13.12 34.21
N HIS A 368 -22.57 12.54 34.72
CA HIS A 368 -22.24 12.57 36.15
C HIS A 368 -21.09 13.56 36.40
N PHE A 369 -21.36 14.63 37.14
CA PHE A 369 -20.40 15.71 37.38
C PHE A 369 -19.85 15.70 38.81
N LEU A 370 -20.73 15.71 39.81
CA LEU A 370 -20.34 15.62 41.22
C LEU A 370 -21.31 14.75 42.00
N MET A 371 -20.82 14.10 43.04
CA MET A 371 -21.67 13.40 44.01
C MET A 371 -22.50 14.43 44.80
N ALA A 372 -23.78 14.14 45.00
CA ALA A 372 -24.64 14.98 45.84
C ALA A 372 -24.22 14.84 47.31
N PRO A 373 -24.25 15.93 48.11
CA PRO A 373 -23.98 15.85 49.53
C PRO A 373 -25.03 14.98 50.24
N ASP A 374 -24.58 14.19 51.22
CA ASP A 374 -25.44 13.33 52.02
C ASP A 374 -26.33 14.20 52.91
N MET A 375 -27.64 14.20 52.68
CA MET A 375 -28.60 15.08 53.37
C MET A 375 -29.08 14.51 54.72
N ASP A 376 -28.26 13.69 55.38
CA ASP A 376 -28.60 12.99 56.63
C ASP A 376 -27.61 13.27 57.79
N GLU A 377 -27.04 14.47 57.87
CA GLU A 377 -26.37 14.91 59.11
C GLU A 377 -27.40 15.48 60.10
N LYS A 378 -28.04 14.57 60.86
CA LYS A 378 -28.91 14.94 62.00
C LYS A 378 -28.13 15.77 63.02
N VAL A 379 -28.70 16.94 63.33
CA VAL A 379 -28.34 17.87 64.42
C VAL A 379 -27.98 17.12 65.72
N PRO A 380 -26.90 17.47 66.44
CA PRO A 380 -26.57 16.83 67.71
C PRO A 380 -27.56 17.28 68.79
N SER A 381 -28.39 16.37 69.27
CA SER A 381 -29.10 16.52 70.53
C SER A 381 -28.13 16.40 71.71
N THR A 382 -28.28 17.30 72.68
CA THR A 382 -27.53 17.44 73.93
C THR A 382 -27.43 16.15 74.77
N PRO A 383 -26.42 16.05 75.66
CA PRO A 383 -26.02 14.80 76.30
C PRO A 383 -26.96 14.43 77.44
N SER A 384 -27.38 13.17 77.48
CA SER A 384 -27.88 12.54 78.69
C SER A 384 -26.98 11.37 79.06
N ASP A 385 -26.55 11.46 80.31
CA ASP A 385 -25.76 10.54 81.10
C ASP A 385 -26.46 9.17 81.25
N GLY A 386 -25.70 8.07 81.32
CA GLY A 386 -26.26 6.75 81.64
C GLY A 386 -25.65 5.54 80.93
N ASP A 387 -24.44 5.20 81.34
CA ASP A 387 -23.96 3.85 81.75
C ASP A 387 -24.23 2.57 80.91
N SER A 388 -23.10 1.88 80.71
CA SER A 388 -22.80 0.45 80.54
C SER A 388 -23.71 -0.51 79.76
N GLY A 389 -23.12 -1.09 78.70
CA GLY A 389 -23.57 -2.35 78.09
C GLY A 389 -22.85 -2.69 76.78
N ARG A 390 -21.63 -3.24 76.85
CA ARG A 390 -20.93 -3.88 75.72
C ARG A 390 -21.67 -5.16 75.30
N PRO A 391 -21.96 -5.37 74.00
CA PRO A 391 -22.07 -6.71 73.44
C PRO A 391 -20.82 -7.04 72.61
N ASP A 392 -20.31 -8.25 72.82
CA ASP A 392 -19.12 -8.80 72.17
C ASP A 392 -19.28 -8.91 70.64
N GLU A 393 -18.46 -8.17 69.87
CA GLU A 393 -18.32 -8.32 68.41
C GLU A 393 -16.98 -8.95 67.99
N ASP A 394 -16.18 -9.47 68.93
CA ASP A 394 -14.86 -10.02 68.60
C ASP A 394 -14.89 -11.50 68.15
N THR A 395 -16.06 -12.15 68.11
CA THR A 395 -16.16 -13.57 67.71
C THR A 395 -16.54 -13.78 66.24
N PHE A 396 -17.17 -12.80 65.59
CA PHE A 396 -17.66 -12.96 64.21
C PHE A 396 -16.58 -12.68 63.15
N GLY A 397 -15.72 -11.68 63.37
CA GLY A 397 -14.63 -11.33 62.44
C GLY A 397 -13.53 -12.40 62.34
N VAL A 398 -13.25 -13.10 63.45
CA VAL A 398 -12.21 -14.14 63.51
C VAL A 398 -12.60 -15.38 62.68
N SER A 399 -13.89 -15.74 62.64
CA SER A 399 -14.36 -16.89 61.84
C SER A 399 -14.25 -16.66 60.33
N ILE A 400 -14.51 -15.43 59.86
CA ILE A 400 -14.42 -15.09 58.43
C ILE A 400 -12.95 -15.03 57.98
N ALA A 401 -12.06 -14.48 58.81
CA ALA A 401 -10.63 -14.43 58.52
C ALA A 401 -10.00 -15.82 58.46
N VAL A 402 -10.36 -16.73 59.37
CA VAL A 402 -9.89 -18.13 59.37
C VAL A 402 -10.45 -18.89 58.15
N GLY A 403 -11.71 -18.63 57.77
CA GLY A 403 -12.31 -19.20 56.57
C GLY A 403 -11.60 -18.79 55.27
N LEU A 404 -11.28 -17.50 55.12
CA LEU A 404 -10.55 -16.98 53.96
C LEU A 404 -9.11 -17.50 53.90
N ALA A 405 -8.42 -17.58 55.04
CA ALA A 405 -7.08 -18.13 55.12
C ALA A 405 -7.05 -19.63 54.77
N GLY A 406 -8.04 -20.39 55.23
CA GLY A 406 -8.21 -21.80 54.87
C GLY A 406 -8.45 -22.00 53.37
N PHE A 407 -9.33 -21.19 52.77
CA PHE A 407 -9.62 -21.27 51.34
C PHE A 407 -8.40 -20.92 50.48
N ALA A 408 -7.63 -19.90 50.86
CA ALA A 408 -6.39 -19.53 50.18
C ALA A 408 -5.33 -20.64 50.28
N CYS A 409 -5.19 -21.28 51.44
CA CYS A 409 -4.28 -22.43 51.61
C CYS A 409 -4.67 -23.62 50.73
N VAL A 410 -5.97 -23.94 50.63
CA VAL A 410 -6.45 -25.02 49.77
C VAL A 410 -6.19 -24.71 48.30
N LEU A 411 -6.43 -23.46 47.86
CA LEU A 411 -6.12 -23.02 46.50
C LEU A 411 -4.63 -23.13 46.17
N LEU A 412 -3.75 -22.74 47.09
CA LEU A 412 -2.29 -22.85 46.90
C LEU A 412 -1.83 -24.32 46.86
N LEU A 413 -2.42 -25.20 47.66
CA LEU A 413 -2.12 -26.63 47.60
C LEU A 413 -2.60 -27.26 46.29
N VAL A 414 -3.79 -26.89 45.80
CA VAL A 414 -4.28 -27.33 44.48
C VAL A 414 -3.36 -26.83 43.38
N LEU A 415 -2.95 -25.56 43.40
CA LEU A 415 -2.01 -25.00 42.43
C LEU A 415 -0.65 -25.71 42.47
N PHE A 416 -0.13 -26.01 43.67
CA PHE A 416 1.13 -26.74 43.84
C PHE A 416 1.03 -28.18 43.30
N VAL A 417 -0.11 -28.85 43.51
CA VAL A 417 -0.37 -30.17 42.90
C VAL A 417 -0.49 -30.06 41.39
N LEU A 418 -1.16 -29.03 40.85
CA LEU A 418 -1.23 -28.80 39.41
C LEU A 418 0.15 -28.54 38.80
N ILE A 419 0.98 -27.72 39.43
CA ILE A 419 2.36 -27.47 38.98
C ILE A 419 3.20 -28.75 39.04
N ASN A 420 3.06 -29.57 40.09
CA ASN A 420 3.82 -30.84 40.16
C ASN A 420 3.28 -31.93 39.23
N LYS A 421 1.96 -31.96 38.98
CA LYS A 421 1.30 -32.95 38.13
C LYS A 421 1.40 -32.63 36.64
N TYR A 422 1.40 -31.34 36.27
CA TYR A 422 1.49 -30.87 34.88
C TYR A 422 2.87 -30.31 34.51
N GLY A 423 3.67 -29.84 35.47
CA GLY A 423 5.03 -29.36 35.25
C GLY A 423 6.05 -30.45 34.87
N ARG A 424 5.73 -31.73 35.12
CA ARG A 424 6.53 -32.87 34.62
C ARG A 424 6.26 -33.25 33.16
N ARG A 425 5.40 -32.52 32.43
CA ARG A 425 5.28 -32.62 30.96
C ARG A 425 5.48 -31.29 30.25
N SER A 426 6.30 -30.40 30.79
CA SER A 426 6.77 -29.24 30.03
C SER A 426 7.78 -29.68 28.97
N LYS A 427 7.32 -29.81 27.73
CA LYS A 427 8.14 -30.00 26.53
C LYS A 427 8.59 -28.64 25.95
N PHE A 428 9.00 -27.71 26.82
CA PHE A 428 9.69 -26.48 26.42
C PHE A 428 11.13 -26.54 26.92
N GLY A 429 11.95 -27.28 26.16
CA GLY A 429 13.39 -27.25 26.30
C GLY A 429 13.98 -26.02 25.63
N MET A 430 14.16 -24.94 26.38
CA MET A 430 15.24 -24.00 26.10
C MET A 430 16.56 -24.71 26.37
N LYS A 431 17.42 -24.88 25.36
CA LYS A 431 18.87 -24.99 25.53
C LYS A 431 19.61 -24.68 24.22
N GLY A 432 20.63 -23.85 24.35
CA GLY A 432 21.55 -23.42 23.30
C GLY A 432 22.49 -24.53 22.80
N PRO A 433 23.52 -24.15 22.02
CA PRO A 433 24.27 -25.10 21.20
C PRO A 433 25.29 -25.88 22.04
N VAL A 434 25.57 -27.13 21.66
CA VAL A 434 26.91 -27.72 21.48
C VAL A 434 26.83 -29.25 21.26
N ALA A 435 27.66 -29.70 20.30
CA ALA A 435 28.27 -31.02 20.06
C ALA A 435 27.42 -32.24 19.63
N VAL A 436 27.51 -32.50 18.32
CA VAL A 436 27.87 -33.77 17.64
C VAL A 436 28.02 -35.04 18.50
N ILE A 437 27.31 -36.12 18.12
CA ILE A 437 27.81 -37.44 17.63
C ILE A 437 26.74 -38.53 17.86
N SER A 438 26.34 -39.16 16.74
CA SER A 438 25.94 -40.56 16.52
C SER A 438 24.72 -41.18 17.23
N GLY A 439 23.87 -41.82 16.41
CA GLY A 439 23.27 -43.11 16.76
C GLY A 439 21.75 -43.23 16.62
N GLU A 440 21.31 -43.54 15.40
CA GLU A 440 20.47 -44.70 15.08
C GLU A 440 18.97 -44.76 15.50
N GLU A 441 18.12 -44.72 14.46
CA GLU A 441 16.84 -45.45 14.20
C GLU A 441 15.67 -45.36 15.21
N ASP A 442 14.55 -44.73 14.78
CA ASP A 442 13.33 -45.49 14.43
C ASP A 442 12.17 -44.58 13.94
N SER A 443 11.96 -44.64 12.63
CA SER A 443 10.70 -44.90 11.91
C SER A 443 9.37 -44.33 12.43
N ALA A 444 8.82 -43.33 11.73
CA ALA A 444 7.71 -43.49 10.75
C ALA A 444 6.96 -42.16 10.51
N SER A 445 6.97 -41.70 9.25
CA SER A 445 6.15 -40.60 8.71
C SER A 445 5.30 -41.11 7.55
N PRO A 446 4.06 -40.62 7.33
CA PRO A 446 3.34 -40.84 6.09
C PRO A 446 3.56 -39.68 5.09
N LEU A 447 4.35 -40.02 4.07
CA LEU A 447 4.30 -39.64 2.66
C LEU A 447 3.32 -38.53 2.18
N HIS A 448 3.88 -37.42 1.66
CA HIS A 448 3.36 -36.76 0.45
C HIS A 448 4.55 -36.32 -0.42
N HIS A 449 4.66 -36.98 -1.58
CA HIS A 449 5.69 -36.83 -2.59
C HIS A 449 5.40 -35.58 -3.44
N VAL A 450 6.31 -34.61 -3.48
CA VAL A 450 6.39 -33.61 -4.56
C VAL A 450 7.77 -33.72 -5.18
N ASN A 451 7.79 -34.19 -6.43
CA ASN A 451 8.98 -34.50 -7.21
C ASN A 451 9.68 -33.20 -7.64
N HIS A 452 10.91 -32.98 -7.21
CA HIS A 452 11.81 -32.00 -7.82
C HIS A 452 12.50 -32.64 -9.03
N GLY A 453 12.10 -32.24 -10.23
CA GLY A 453 12.77 -32.61 -11.48
C GLY A 453 13.89 -31.63 -11.79
N ILE A 454 15.13 -32.07 -11.61
CA ILE A 454 16.36 -31.48 -12.16
C ILE A 454 16.38 -31.74 -13.67
N ILE A 455 16.52 -30.70 -14.51
CA ILE A 455 16.97 -30.88 -15.90
C ILE A 455 17.84 -29.68 -16.35
N THR A 456 19.09 -29.96 -16.69
CA THR A 456 20.07 -29.13 -17.40
C THR A 456 19.91 -29.26 -18.94
N PRO A 457 20.56 -28.42 -19.78
CA PRO A 457 19.97 -27.87 -21.00
C PRO A 457 20.18 -28.70 -22.29
N CYS A 458 19.49 -28.23 -23.35
CA CYS A 458 19.61 -28.51 -24.79
C CYS A 458 18.53 -29.45 -25.39
N THR A 459 17.63 -28.92 -26.22
CA THR A 459 17.62 -29.07 -27.71
C THR A 459 16.38 -28.39 -28.35
N LEU A 460 16.67 -27.54 -29.33
CA LEU A 460 15.97 -27.08 -30.54
C LEU A 460 14.51 -27.50 -30.87
N ASP A 461 13.76 -26.47 -31.31
CA ASP A 461 12.68 -26.39 -32.32
C ASP A 461 11.29 -27.06 -32.12
N ALA A 462 10.25 -26.20 -32.00
CA ALA A 462 9.21 -25.92 -33.02
C ALA A 462 7.77 -25.77 -32.46
N GLY A 463 7.01 -24.77 -32.97
CA GLY A 463 5.53 -24.73 -32.97
C GLY A 463 4.89 -23.41 -32.50
N PRO A 464 4.08 -22.71 -33.33
CA PRO A 464 3.50 -21.41 -33.01
C PRO A 464 2.10 -21.58 -32.40
N ASP A 465 1.99 -21.84 -31.10
CA ASP A 465 0.72 -21.71 -30.34
C ASP A 465 1.01 -21.69 -28.83
N ALA A 466 1.78 -20.69 -28.39
CA ALA A 466 2.03 -20.44 -26.97
C ALA A 466 1.76 -18.97 -26.64
N VAL A 467 0.74 -18.73 -25.81
CA VAL A 467 0.44 -17.42 -25.24
C VAL A 467 1.26 -17.26 -23.95
N VAL A 468 1.93 -16.12 -23.79
CA VAL A 468 2.78 -15.80 -22.63
C VAL A 468 2.05 -14.84 -21.71
N ILE A 469 1.88 -15.21 -20.44
CA ILE A 469 1.49 -14.29 -19.35
C ILE A 469 2.50 -14.52 -18.21
N GLY A 470 3.41 -13.57 -18.00
CA GLY A 470 4.47 -13.67 -16.97
C GLY A 470 5.57 -14.72 -17.26
N MET A 471 6.27 -15.17 -16.21
CA MET A 471 7.44 -16.07 -16.29
C MET A 471 7.13 -17.58 -16.38
N THR A 472 5.86 -17.98 -16.56
CA THR A 472 5.49 -19.40 -16.69
C THR A 472 4.82 -19.68 -18.03
N ARG A 473 5.32 -20.69 -18.77
CA ARG A 473 4.66 -21.23 -19.96
C ARG A 473 3.84 -22.44 -19.53
N ILE A 474 2.52 -22.27 -19.46
CA ILE A 474 1.58 -23.35 -19.14
C ILE A 474 1.15 -23.98 -20.48
N PRO A 475 1.38 -25.29 -20.71
CA PRO A 475 0.78 -25.96 -21.85
C PRO A 475 -0.74 -25.96 -21.68
N VAL A 476 -1.48 -25.63 -22.74
CA VAL A 476 -2.95 -25.70 -22.74
C VAL A 476 -3.35 -27.16 -22.52
N VAL A 477 -3.77 -27.46 -21.29
CA VAL A 477 -4.44 -28.72 -20.98
C VAL A 477 -5.91 -28.52 -21.35
N GLU A 478 -6.29 -28.93 -22.55
CA GLU A 478 -7.71 -29.14 -22.88
C GLU A 478 -8.25 -30.25 -21.97
N ASN A 479 -9.05 -29.87 -20.97
CA ASN A 479 -9.77 -30.82 -20.13
C ASN A 479 -11.06 -31.24 -20.87
N PRO A 480 -11.22 -32.52 -21.26
CA PRO A 480 -12.34 -32.95 -22.08
C PRO A 480 -13.51 -33.34 -21.19
N GLN A 481 -14.22 -32.37 -20.61
CA GLN A 481 -15.50 -32.61 -19.95
C GLN A 481 -16.48 -31.45 -20.13
N TYR A 482 -16.82 -31.09 -21.37
CA TYR A 482 -18.15 -30.52 -21.70
C TYR A 482 -18.37 -30.57 -23.21
N PHE A 483 -18.78 -31.73 -23.74
CA PHE A 483 -19.63 -31.78 -24.93
C PHE A 483 -20.50 -33.04 -24.88
N ARG A 484 -21.81 -32.85 -24.69
CA ARG A 484 -22.83 -33.79 -25.17
C ARG A 484 -23.54 -33.12 -26.35
N HIS A 485 -23.40 -33.76 -27.51
CA HIS A 485 -24.26 -33.74 -28.71
C HIS A 485 -24.18 -32.49 -29.60
N GLY A 486 -23.93 -32.59 -30.91
CA GLY A 486 -23.73 -33.77 -31.76
C GLY A 486 -23.45 -33.39 -33.22
N HIS A 487 -22.94 -34.39 -33.97
CA HIS A 487 -23.00 -34.59 -35.44
C HIS A 487 -22.46 -33.47 -36.37
N ASN A 488 -21.63 -33.68 -37.40
CA ASN A 488 -21.28 -34.84 -38.21
C ASN A 488 -19.90 -34.60 -38.86
N CYS A 489 -19.09 -35.65 -38.94
CA CYS A 489 -17.90 -35.70 -39.78
C CYS A 489 -18.28 -35.72 -41.27
N ASN A 490 -17.62 -34.88 -42.09
CA ASN A 490 -17.36 -35.19 -43.49
C ASN A 490 -15.88 -34.93 -43.77
N LYS A 491 -15.17 -35.99 -44.19
CA LYS A 491 -13.81 -35.92 -44.74
C LYS A 491 -13.85 -35.42 -46.20
N PRO A 492 -12.76 -34.84 -46.71
CA PRO A 492 -12.71 -34.23 -48.03
C PRO A 492 -12.40 -35.26 -49.12
N THR A 493 -13.09 -35.16 -50.25
CA THR A 493 -12.67 -35.75 -51.53
C THR A 493 -12.19 -34.64 -52.46
N THR A 494 -10.99 -34.84 -52.98
CA THR A 494 -10.31 -34.06 -54.02
C THR A 494 -11.01 -34.18 -55.39
N ARG A 495 -11.17 -33.05 -56.12
CA ARG A 495 -10.65 -32.82 -57.50
C ARG A 495 -11.23 -31.57 -58.19
N LYS A 496 -10.29 -30.81 -58.77
CA LYS A 496 -10.25 -30.19 -60.12
C LYS A 496 -11.21 -29.05 -60.52
N SER A 497 -10.60 -27.88 -60.72
CA SER A 497 -10.64 -26.98 -61.90
C SER A 497 -11.94 -26.84 -62.69
N LEU A 498 -12.45 -25.62 -62.79
CA LEU A 498 -12.47 -24.84 -64.03
C LEU A 498 -12.86 -23.36 -63.74
N ASP A 499 -12.03 -22.44 -64.23
CA ASP A 499 -12.37 -21.05 -64.61
C ASP A 499 -13.46 -21.04 -65.70
N PRO A 500 -14.17 -19.93 -65.98
CA PRO A 500 -13.68 -18.53 -65.99
C PRO A 500 -14.41 -17.52 -65.10
#